data_AF-A0A938IGE8-F1
#
_entry.id   AF-A0A938IGE8-F1
#
_cell.length_a   1.000
_cell.length_b   1.000
_cell.length_c   1.000
_cell.angle_alpha   90.00
_cell.angle_beta   90.00
_cell.angle_gamma   90.00
#
_symmetry.space_group_name_H-M   'P 1'
#
loop_
_entity.id
_entity.type
_entity.pdbx_description
1 polymer ?
#
loop_
_entity_poly.entity_id
_entity_poly.type
_entity_poly.pdbx_seq_one_letter_code
_entity_poly.pdbx_strand_id
1 'polypeptide(L)'
;MPSSKKIPLPAWARLLAGVVVLIGGAISYLSRGSTPEPAADSGSAKASAAERAPASTSATDPALLEAIRTRSSEVWVETDAKVVKLLPDDNDGSRHQRFLVETDGHSLLVAHNIDLAPRVPLEPGERIRLRARYEWNEKGGVLHWTHHDPGRRHAGGWIRVREEVYK
;
A
#
# COMPACT_ATOMS: atom_id res chain seq x y z
N MET A 1 -31.04 31.94 24.25
CA MET A 1 -30.59 31.29 23.01
C MET A 1 -29.11 30.95 23.18
N PRO A 2 -28.70 29.68 23.37
CA PRO A 2 -27.29 29.36 23.50
C PRO A 2 -26.61 29.36 22.13
N SER A 3 -25.59 30.21 22.00
CA SER A 3 -24.75 30.36 20.82
C SER A 3 -23.83 29.14 20.67
N SER A 4 -24.07 28.29 19.67
CA SER A 4 -23.16 27.17 19.34
C SER A 4 -21.83 27.69 18.85
N LYS A 5 -20.79 27.61 19.69
CA LYS A 5 -19.40 27.74 19.27
C LYS A 5 -19.04 26.51 18.44
N LYS A 6 -18.73 26.72 17.16
CA LYS A 6 -18.22 25.67 16.27
C LYS A 6 -16.85 25.24 16.78
N ILE A 7 -16.73 23.98 17.20
CA ILE A 7 -15.45 23.38 17.59
C ILE A 7 -14.67 23.08 16.31
N PRO A 8 -13.46 23.63 16.10
CA PRO A 8 -12.67 23.30 14.92
C PRO A 8 -12.21 21.84 14.98
N LEU A 9 -12.41 21.10 13.88
CA LEU A 9 -11.98 19.71 13.76
C LEU A 9 -10.44 19.60 13.76
N PRO A 10 -9.85 18.59 14.43
CA PRO A 10 -8.41 18.36 14.41
C PRO A 10 -7.92 17.92 13.02
N ALA A 11 -6.67 18.24 12.66
CA ALA A 11 -6.13 18.09 11.30
C ALA A 11 -6.24 16.67 10.69
N TRP A 12 -6.33 15.62 11.52
CA TRP A 12 -6.51 14.25 11.07
C TRP A 12 -7.96 13.93 10.60
N ALA A 13 -8.96 14.71 11.03
CA ALA A 13 -10.37 14.50 10.67
C ALA A 13 -10.75 15.05 9.27
N ARG A 14 -9.81 15.67 8.56
CA ARG A 14 -10.02 16.19 7.20
C ARG A 14 -9.59 15.21 6.09
N LEU A 15 -8.95 14.11 6.46
CA LEU A 15 -8.58 13.02 5.54
C LEU A 15 -9.46 11.77 5.70
N LEU A 16 -10.25 11.66 6.77
CA LEU A 16 -11.16 10.54 7.04
C LEU A 16 -12.44 11.04 7.72
N ALA A 17 -13.51 11.22 6.95
CA ALA A 17 -14.86 11.20 7.54
C ALA A 17 -15.32 9.74 7.63
N GLY A 18 -15.16 9.16 8.84
CA GLY A 18 -15.88 7.98 9.31
C GLY A 18 -15.22 6.62 9.00
N VAL A 19 -14.79 5.90 10.04
CA VAL A 19 -15.54 4.77 10.60
C VAL A 19 -14.87 4.32 11.91
N VAL A 20 -15.74 4.06 12.87
CA VAL A 20 -15.49 3.60 14.22
C VAL A 20 -15.16 2.11 14.20
N VAL A 21 -14.12 1.72 14.93
CA VAL A 21 -13.76 0.33 15.25
C VAL A 21 -14.89 -0.35 16.02
N LEU A 22 -15.38 -1.48 15.51
CA LEU A 22 -16.03 -2.50 16.33
C LEU A 22 -15.48 -3.89 15.95
N ILE A 23 -15.17 -4.62 17.03
CA ILE A 23 -14.42 -5.87 17.11
C ILE A 23 -15.21 -7.02 16.48
N GLY A 24 -14.59 -7.74 15.54
CA GLY A 24 -15.06 -9.04 15.04
C GLY A 24 -14.05 -10.13 15.38
N GLY A 25 -14.45 -11.08 16.22
CA GLY A 25 -13.65 -12.26 16.54
C GLY A 25 -14.49 -13.52 16.37
N ALA A 26 -14.16 -14.32 15.35
CA ALA A 26 -14.07 -15.78 15.37
C ALA A 26 -14.10 -16.32 13.92
N ILE A 27 -13.12 -17.16 13.57
CA ILE A 27 -13.30 -18.58 13.21
C ILE A 27 -11.93 -19.09 12.71
N SER A 28 -11.31 -19.93 13.53
CA SER A 28 -10.13 -20.72 13.17
C SER A 28 -10.56 -21.91 12.33
N TYR A 29 -9.93 -22.13 11.17
CA TYR A 29 -10.00 -23.42 10.48
C TYR A 29 -8.67 -24.15 10.65
N LEU A 30 -8.72 -25.28 11.37
CA LEU A 30 -7.65 -26.26 11.40
C LEU A 30 -7.68 -27.06 10.09
N SER A 31 -6.51 -27.35 9.53
CA SER A 31 -6.31 -28.55 8.72
C SER A 31 -5.03 -29.26 9.15
N ARG A 32 -5.19 -30.41 9.79
CA ARG A 32 -4.20 -31.53 9.80
C ARG A 32 -4.19 -32.10 8.37
N GLY A 33 -3.16 -32.73 7.82
CA GLY A 33 -1.85 -33.19 8.26
C GLY A 33 -1.33 -34.18 7.21
N SER A 34 -0.09 -34.67 7.43
CA SER A 34 0.50 -35.90 6.87
C SER A 34 1.31 -35.81 5.56
N THR A 35 2.63 -35.67 5.76
CA THR A 35 3.73 -36.24 4.96
C THR A 35 3.65 -37.79 4.90
N PRO A 36 4.22 -38.47 3.89
CA PRO A 36 5.67 -38.72 3.86
C PRO A 36 6.36 -38.81 2.48
N GLU A 37 7.68 -38.58 2.50
CA GLU A 37 8.71 -38.94 1.49
C GLU A 37 9.09 -40.45 1.65
N PRO A 38 9.84 -41.14 0.73
CA PRO A 38 11.22 -40.76 0.32
C PRO A 38 11.70 -41.09 -1.13
N ALA A 39 12.78 -40.40 -1.55
CA ALA A 39 13.98 -40.76 -2.37
C ALA A 39 13.99 -42.01 -3.32
N ALA A 40 14.68 -42.11 -4.47
CA ALA A 40 15.84 -41.42 -5.08
C ALA A 40 15.99 -41.78 -6.60
N ASP A 41 16.76 -40.96 -7.34
CA ASP A 41 17.90 -41.34 -8.22
C ASP A 41 17.97 -40.73 -9.65
N SER A 42 19.14 -40.09 -9.86
CA SER A 42 19.96 -39.76 -11.04
C SER A 42 19.42 -39.59 -12.46
N GLY A 43 19.85 -38.48 -13.08
CA GLY A 43 19.88 -38.31 -14.54
C GLY A 43 20.36 -36.93 -14.98
N SER A 44 21.66 -36.76 -15.17
CA SER A 44 22.28 -35.56 -15.75
C SER A 44 22.04 -35.51 -17.25
N ALA A 45 21.33 -34.50 -17.74
CA ALA A 45 21.32 -34.12 -19.16
C ALA A 45 21.24 -32.60 -19.29
N LYS A 46 22.34 -31.99 -19.74
CA LYS A 46 22.39 -30.60 -20.21
C LYS A 46 21.45 -30.43 -21.39
N ALA A 47 20.41 -29.62 -21.23
CA ALA A 47 19.74 -28.96 -22.34
C ALA A 47 19.76 -27.45 -22.07
N SER A 48 20.53 -26.75 -22.91
CA SER A 48 20.50 -25.30 -23.05
C SER A 48 19.10 -24.90 -23.51
N ALA A 49 18.33 -24.32 -22.58
CA ALA A 49 17.18 -23.50 -22.91
C ALA A 49 17.46 -22.15 -22.27
N ALA A 50 17.61 -21.13 -23.12
CA ALA A 50 17.65 -19.74 -22.69
C ALA A 50 16.47 -19.50 -21.75
N GLU A 51 16.79 -19.32 -20.47
CA GLU A 51 15.86 -18.90 -19.47
C GLU A 51 15.42 -17.49 -19.86
N ARG A 52 14.29 -17.40 -20.59
CA ARG A 52 13.51 -16.18 -20.63
C ARG A 52 13.15 -15.91 -19.18
N ALA A 53 13.94 -15.03 -18.55
CA ALA A 53 13.52 -14.35 -17.34
C ALA A 53 12.06 -13.92 -17.58
N PRO A 54 11.11 -14.26 -16.70
CA PRO A 54 9.78 -13.72 -16.84
C PRO A 54 9.94 -12.20 -16.85
N ALA A 55 9.45 -11.55 -17.92
CA ALA A 55 9.27 -10.11 -17.91
C ALA A 55 8.58 -9.80 -16.59
N SER A 56 9.22 -9.00 -15.75
CA SER A 56 8.76 -8.70 -14.41
C SER A 56 7.44 -7.96 -14.53
N THR A 57 6.34 -8.71 -14.58
CA THR A 57 5.01 -8.14 -14.53
C THR A 57 4.93 -7.44 -13.20
N SER A 58 4.94 -6.11 -13.23
CA SER A 58 4.64 -5.28 -12.06
C SER A 58 3.42 -5.88 -11.37
N ALA A 59 3.62 -6.44 -10.19
CA ALA A 59 2.62 -7.25 -9.52
C ALA A 59 1.70 -6.32 -8.73
N THR A 60 0.43 -6.28 -9.12
CA THR A 60 -0.60 -5.64 -8.31
C THR A 60 -1.02 -6.60 -7.20
N ASP A 61 -1.17 -6.08 -5.99
CA ASP A 61 -1.62 -6.87 -4.84
C ASP A 61 -3.09 -7.29 -5.01
N PRO A 62 -3.43 -8.60 -5.01
CA PRO A 62 -4.82 -9.03 -5.06
C PRO A 62 -5.69 -8.45 -3.94
N ALA A 63 -5.12 -8.19 -2.76
CA ALA A 63 -5.84 -7.57 -1.64
C ALA A 63 -6.24 -6.12 -1.94
N LEU A 64 -5.44 -5.40 -2.74
CA LEU A 64 -5.78 -4.06 -3.19
C LEU A 64 -6.97 -4.10 -4.16
N LEU A 65 -6.94 -5.01 -5.14
CA LEU A 65 -8.02 -5.18 -6.11
C LEU A 65 -9.33 -5.56 -5.43
N GLU A 66 -9.26 -6.46 -4.45
CA GLU A 66 -10.40 -6.80 -3.61
C GLU A 66 -10.95 -5.58 -2.91
N ALA A 67 -10.09 -4.83 -2.19
CA ALA A 67 -10.50 -3.66 -1.42
C ALA A 67 -11.11 -2.55 -2.28
N ILE A 68 -10.60 -2.36 -3.51
CA ILE A 68 -11.20 -1.44 -4.48
C ILE A 68 -12.60 -1.92 -4.87
N ARG A 69 -12.75 -3.20 -5.21
CA ARG A 69 -14.03 -3.80 -5.64
C ARG A 69 -15.10 -3.76 -4.55
N THR A 70 -14.72 -4.09 -3.32
CA THR A 70 -15.63 -4.13 -2.16
C THR A 70 -15.74 -2.80 -1.44
N ARG A 71 -15.00 -1.78 -1.88
CA ARG A 71 -14.92 -0.46 -1.22
C ARG A 71 -14.49 -0.56 0.25
N SER A 72 -13.59 -1.48 0.54
CA SER A 72 -13.05 -1.70 1.88
C SER A 72 -11.91 -0.74 2.20
N SER A 73 -11.74 -0.47 3.49
CA SER A 73 -10.72 0.43 4.03
C SER A 73 -9.83 -0.31 5.02
N GLU A 74 -8.76 0.35 5.46
CA GLU A 74 -7.78 -0.17 6.42
C GLU A 74 -7.03 -1.45 5.96
N VAL A 75 -6.93 -1.67 4.65
CA VAL A 75 -6.28 -2.85 4.08
C VAL A 75 -4.80 -2.56 3.83
N TRP A 76 -3.90 -3.34 4.43
CA TRP A 76 -2.47 -3.28 4.11
C TRP A 76 -2.19 -3.99 2.78
N VAL A 77 -1.44 -3.32 1.91
CA VAL A 77 -1.13 -3.81 0.56
C VAL A 77 0.34 -3.57 0.21
N GLU A 78 0.87 -4.43 -0.64
CA GLU A 78 2.17 -4.26 -1.30
C GLU A 78 2.02 -4.35 -2.81
N THR A 79 2.03 -3.20 -3.50
CA THR A 79 1.75 -3.14 -4.93
C THR A 79 2.85 -2.42 -5.69
N ASP A 80 3.14 -2.88 -6.90
CA ASP A 80 3.82 -2.06 -7.89
C ASP A 80 2.85 -1.02 -8.46
N ALA A 81 3.35 0.15 -8.83
CA ALA A 81 2.56 1.19 -9.46
C ALA A 81 3.42 2.11 -10.33
N LYS A 82 2.79 2.78 -11.30
CA LYS A 82 3.43 3.81 -12.12
C LYS A 82 3.01 5.18 -11.62
N VAL A 83 3.95 6.08 -11.38
CA VAL A 83 3.64 7.48 -11.06
C VAL A 83 3.07 8.16 -12.30
N VAL A 84 1.85 8.69 -12.19
CA VAL A 84 1.16 9.37 -13.29
C VAL A 84 1.31 10.88 -13.20
N LYS A 85 1.22 11.42 -11.97
CA LYS A 85 1.24 12.87 -11.75
C LYS A 85 1.74 13.22 -10.37
N LEU A 86 2.67 14.18 -10.31
CA LEU A 86 3.03 14.83 -9.05
C LEU A 86 2.03 15.95 -8.75
N LEU A 87 1.60 16.04 -7.51
CA LEU A 87 0.72 17.10 -7.02
C LEU A 87 1.52 18.04 -6.10
N PRO A 88 1.06 19.27 -5.85
CA PRO A 88 1.66 20.10 -4.81
C PRO A 88 1.64 19.37 -3.47
N ASP A 89 2.72 19.48 -2.72
CA ASP A 89 2.79 18.95 -1.36
C ASP A 89 1.66 19.57 -0.53
N ASP A 90 1.03 18.77 0.31
CA ASP A 90 0.11 19.24 1.33
C ASP A 90 0.92 19.72 2.53
N ASN A 91 0.73 20.98 2.92
CA ASN A 91 1.44 21.61 4.04
C ASN A 91 0.51 21.99 5.19
N ASP A 92 -0.77 21.60 5.12
CA ASP A 92 -1.73 21.87 6.18
C ASP A 92 -1.68 20.76 7.25
N GLY A 93 -1.04 21.06 8.39
CA GLY A 93 -0.82 20.08 9.45
C GLY A 93 0.45 19.26 9.19
N SER A 94 0.38 17.93 9.31
CA SER A 94 1.51 17.08 8.91
C SER A 94 1.71 17.14 7.41
N ARG A 95 2.94 17.38 6.98
CA ARG A 95 3.26 17.58 5.57
C ARG A 95 3.19 16.27 4.81
N HIS A 96 2.58 16.28 3.63
CA HIS A 96 2.51 15.11 2.76
C HIS A 96 2.96 15.44 1.34
N GLN A 97 3.88 14.65 0.82
CA GLN A 97 4.08 14.55 -0.62
C GLN A 97 2.88 13.82 -1.23
N ARG A 98 2.26 14.42 -2.24
CA ARG A 98 1.09 13.86 -2.91
C ARG A 98 1.38 13.57 -4.37
N PHE A 99 0.95 12.42 -4.83
CA PHE A 99 1.07 12.04 -6.24
C PHE A 99 0.04 10.98 -6.61
N LEU A 100 -0.34 10.93 -7.87
CA LEU A 100 -1.21 9.91 -8.42
C LEU A 100 -0.37 8.77 -8.98
N VAL A 101 -0.81 7.55 -8.72
CA VAL A 101 -0.25 6.34 -9.30
C VAL A 101 -1.31 5.55 -10.04
N GLU A 102 -0.89 4.77 -11.03
CA GLU A 102 -1.72 3.79 -11.73
C GLU A 102 -1.21 2.39 -11.45
N THR A 103 -2.13 1.49 -11.08
CA THR A 103 -1.87 0.05 -10.93
C THR A 103 -3.10 -0.72 -11.39
N ASP A 104 -2.90 -1.72 -12.26
CA ASP A 104 -3.98 -2.52 -12.84
C ASP A 104 -5.19 -1.71 -13.37
N GLY A 105 -4.91 -0.58 -14.03
CA GLY A 105 -5.95 0.33 -14.56
C GLY A 105 -6.67 1.19 -13.51
N HIS A 106 -6.31 1.09 -12.23
CA HIS A 106 -6.83 1.93 -11.15
C HIS A 106 -5.91 3.10 -10.86
N SER A 107 -6.47 4.31 -10.78
CA SER A 107 -5.76 5.51 -10.35
C SER A 107 -5.97 5.74 -8.85
N LEU A 108 -4.88 5.83 -8.09
CA LEU A 108 -4.88 6.00 -6.64
C LEU A 108 -4.08 7.23 -6.23
N LEU A 109 -4.51 7.92 -5.16
CA LEU A 109 -3.71 8.97 -4.53
C LEU A 109 -2.73 8.35 -3.54
N VAL A 110 -1.45 8.70 -3.59
CA VAL A 110 -0.50 8.43 -2.52
C VAL A 110 -0.33 9.69 -1.68
N ALA A 111 -0.45 9.55 -0.35
CA ALA A 111 -0.16 10.58 0.63
C ALA A 111 1.02 10.13 1.52
N HIS A 112 2.22 10.55 1.16
CA HIS A 112 3.45 10.18 1.85
C HIS A 112 3.84 11.26 2.86
N ASN A 113 3.76 10.95 4.16
CA ASN A 113 4.07 11.89 5.22
C ASN A 113 5.58 12.20 5.25
N ILE A 114 5.94 13.42 4.83
CA ILE A 114 7.34 13.87 4.71
C ILE A 114 7.90 14.48 6.00
N ASP A 115 7.13 14.48 7.08
CA ASP A 115 7.64 14.73 8.44
C ASP A 115 8.18 13.46 9.07
N LEU A 116 7.71 12.28 8.63
CA LEU A 116 8.09 10.97 9.17
C LEU A 116 9.11 10.22 8.32
N ALA A 117 9.17 10.54 7.02
CA ALA A 117 10.08 9.93 6.06
C ALA A 117 10.63 10.98 5.07
N PRO A 118 11.79 10.75 4.43
CA PRO A 118 12.30 11.66 3.41
C PRO A 118 11.36 11.74 2.20
N ARG A 119 11.18 12.94 1.65
CA ARG A 119 10.46 13.14 0.38
C ARG A 119 11.10 12.30 -0.72
N VAL A 120 10.27 11.62 -1.51
CA VAL A 120 10.73 10.73 -2.58
C VAL A 120 11.01 11.54 -3.85
N PRO A 121 12.20 11.44 -4.47
CA PRO A 121 12.55 12.14 -5.70
C PRO A 121 11.92 11.45 -6.93
N LEU A 122 10.60 11.58 -7.06
CA LEU A 122 9.81 10.96 -8.12
C LEU A 122 9.71 11.84 -9.37
N GLU A 123 9.59 11.18 -10.51
CA GLU A 123 9.21 11.79 -11.80
C GLU A 123 7.97 11.08 -12.37
N PRO A 124 7.09 11.78 -13.13
CA PRO A 124 6.03 11.11 -13.87
C PRO A 124 6.59 10.03 -14.81
N GLY A 125 5.99 8.85 -14.78
CA GLY A 125 6.43 7.68 -15.53
C GLY A 125 7.26 6.69 -14.72
N GLU A 126 7.81 7.08 -13.57
CA GLU A 126 8.62 6.23 -12.70
C GLU A 126 7.81 5.02 -12.19
N ARG A 127 8.43 3.85 -12.16
CA ARG A 127 7.85 2.65 -11.53
C ARG A 127 8.32 2.58 -10.09
N ILE A 128 7.37 2.41 -9.20
CA ILE A 128 7.63 2.27 -7.77
C ILE A 128 6.98 1.00 -7.26
N ARG A 129 7.52 0.48 -6.16
CA ARG A 129 6.82 -0.50 -5.33
C ARG A 129 6.53 0.15 -3.99
N LEU A 130 5.36 -0.08 -3.41
CA LEU A 130 5.05 0.48 -2.11
C LEU A 130 4.33 -0.51 -1.22
N ARG A 131 4.60 -0.39 0.07
CA ARG A 131 3.78 -0.95 1.15
C ARG A 131 3.01 0.18 1.79
N ALA A 132 1.69 0.07 1.82
CA ALA A 132 0.81 1.11 2.31
C ALA A 132 -0.47 0.52 2.91
N ARG A 133 -1.23 1.36 3.61
CA ARG A 133 -2.62 1.08 3.94
C ARG A 133 -3.50 1.74 2.88
N TYR A 134 -4.51 1.03 2.39
CA TYR A 134 -5.51 1.54 1.46
C TYR A 134 -6.75 2.03 2.21
N GLU A 135 -7.27 3.17 1.78
CA GLU A 135 -8.54 3.74 2.24
C GLU A 135 -9.42 4.05 1.05
N TRP A 136 -10.66 3.55 1.08
CA TRP A 136 -11.62 3.84 0.02
C TRP A 136 -12.12 5.28 0.07
N ASN A 137 -12.33 5.88 -1.11
CA ASN A 137 -13.15 7.09 -1.29
C ASN A 137 -13.77 7.13 -2.70
N GLU A 138 -14.65 8.10 -2.95
CA GLU A 138 -15.33 8.28 -4.25
C GLU A 138 -14.39 8.57 -5.43
N LYS A 139 -13.12 8.90 -5.18
CA LYS A 139 -12.10 9.20 -6.19
C LYS A 139 -11.18 8.02 -6.48
N GLY A 140 -11.49 6.81 -6.00
CA GLY A 140 -10.74 5.59 -6.24
C GLY A 140 -9.88 5.13 -5.05
N GLY A 141 -9.68 5.97 -4.04
CA GLY A 141 -8.98 5.64 -2.80
C GLY A 141 -7.60 6.28 -2.62
N VAL A 142 -7.07 6.13 -1.41
CA VAL A 142 -5.78 6.69 -0.97
C VAL A 142 -4.90 5.59 -0.41
N LEU A 143 -3.62 5.60 -0.81
CA LEU A 143 -2.56 4.86 -0.17
C LEU A 143 -1.82 5.79 0.79
N HIS A 144 -1.91 5.49 2.07
CA HIS A 144 -1.25 6.23 3.17
C HIS A 144 -0.44 5.26 4.04
N TRP A 145 0.14 5.74 5.15
CA TRP A 145 1.08 4.95 5.97
C TRP A 145 2.27 4.40 5.17
N THR A 146 2.77 5.15 4.19
CA THR A 146 3.96 4.80 3.39
C THR A 146 5.28 5.10 4.10
N HIS A 147 5.29 4.99 5.44
CA HIS A 147 6.41 5.29 6.32
C HIS A 147 6.43 4.30 7.49
N HIS A 148 7.54 4.19 8.21
CA HIS A 148 7.62 3.35 9.41
C HIS A 148 6.59 3.79 10.46
N ASP A 149 6.06 2.86 11.26
CA ASP A 149 5.20 3.22 12.39
C ASP A 149 6.07 3.82 13.53
N PRO A 150 5.93 5.10 13.90
CA PRO A 150 6.73 5.71 14.96
C PRO A 150 6.53 5.01 16.31
N GLY A 151 5.36 4.43 16.53
CA GLY A 151 5.02 3.67 17.73
C GLY A 151 5.46 2.20 17.68
N ARG A 152 6.01 1.72 16.55
CA ARG A 152 6.48 0.34 16.35
C ARG A 152 5.46 -0.75 16.69
N ARG A 153 4.16 -0.47 16.54
CA ARG A 153 3.08 -1.43 16.76
C ARG A 153 2.80 -2.26 15.52
N HIS A 154 3.11 -1.70 14.35
CA HIS A 154 3.00 -2.36 13.06
C HIS A 154 4.32 -2.24 12.29
N ALA A 155 4.49 -3.07 11.26
CA ALA A 155 5.65 -2.99 10.38
C ALA A 155 5.71 -1.70 9.53
N GLY A 156 4.66 -0.86 9.54
CA GLY A 156 4.61 0.43 8.83
C GLY A 156 4.47 0.28 7.32
N GLY A 157 4.88 1.25 6.53
CA GLY A 157 4.97 1.14 5.09
C GLY A 157 6.26 1.73 4.57
N TRP A 158 6.36 1.81 3.25
CA TRP A 158 7.53 2.30 2.56
C TRP A 158 7.20 2.55 1.09
N ILE A 159 7.98 3.41 0.45
CA ILE A 159 8.05 3.52 -1.01
C ILE A 159 9.43 3.08 -1.44
N ARG A 160 9.52 2.19 -2.42
CA ARG A 160 10.76 1.78 -3.07
C ARG A 160 10.79 2.32 -4.48
N VAL A 161 11.87 3.01 -4.82
CA VAL A 161 12.18 3.50 -6.17
C VAL A 161 13.53 2.92 -6.55
N ARG A 162 13.59 2.10 -7.60
CA ARG A 162 14.79 1.33 -7.94
C ARG A 162 15.27 0.51 -6.72
N GLU A 163 16.47 0.77 -6.23
CA GLU A 163 17.08 0.09 -5.08
C GLU A 163 16.89 0.84 -3.75
N GLU A 164 16.35 2.07 -3.78
CA GLU A 164 16.22 2.92 -2.60
C GLU A 164 14.84 2.80 -1.96
N VAL A 165 14.82 2.79 -0.62
CA VAL A 165 13.60 2.67 0.19
C VAL A 165 13.44 3.90 1.08
N TYR A 166 12.25 4.50 1.02
CA TYR A 166 11.83 5.69 1.74
C TYR A 166 10.77 5.30 2.76
N LYS A 167 11.06 5.47 4.06
CA LYS A 167 10.14 5.16 5.16
C LYS A 167 10.52 5.84 6.46
#